data_AF-A0A7S3BQU1-F1
#
_entry.id   AF-A0A7S3BQU1-F1
#
_cell.length_a   1.000
_cell.length_b   1.000
_cell.length_c   1.000
_cell.angle_alpha   90.00
_cell.angle_beta   90.00
_cell.angle_gamma   90.00
#
_symmetry.space_group_name_H-M   'P 1'
#
loop_
_entity.id
_entity.type
_entity.pdbx_description
1 polymer ?
#
loop_
_entity_poly.entity_id
_entity_poly.type
_entity_poly.pdbx_seq_one_letter_code
_entity_poly.pdbx_strand_id
1 'polypeptide(L)'
;SLRRCGAWVGVDISADLLHLASSGSGGRRCAGVVLADLAQGLPFRAGVFDYVVSTSVVQWLCRRPVLDRERAMLALARSVAAESAAWAAQFYPNTPADAWSLEAASAASAVPLACIL
;
A
#
# COMPACT_ATOMS: atom_id res chain seq x y z
N SER A 1 -18.18 -12.55 19.11
CA SER A 1 -17.13 -13.26 18.36
C SER A 1 -16.62 -12.35 17.25
N LEU A 2 -15.33 -11.98 17.27
CA LEU A 2 -14.49 -11.57 16.12
C LEU A 2 -13.15 -11.03 16.67
N ARG A 3 -12.24 -11.94 17.03
CA ARG A 3 -10.82 -11.62 17.17
C ARG A 3 -10.08 -12.42 16.11
N ARG A 4 -9.97 -11.89 14.89
CA ARG A 4 -8.96 -12.37 13.94
C ARG A 4 -7.69 -11.57 14.21
N CYS A 5 -6.82 -12.15 15.02
CA CYS A 5 -5.50 -11.61 15.31
C CYS A 5 -4.60 -11.88 14.08
N GLY A 6 -4.66 -11.02 13.07
CA GLY A 6 -3.76 -11.12 11.90
C GLY A 6 -2.34 -10.65 12.25
N ALA A 7 -1.34 -11.32 11.69
CA ALA A 7 0.02 -10.80 11.60
C ALA A 7 0.11 -9.85 10.39
N TRP A 8 1.04 -8.90 10.42
CA TRP A 8 1.22 -7.94 9.33
C TRP A 8 2.70 -7.81 8.94
N VAL A 9 2.95 -7.40 7.69
CA VAL A 9 4.29 -7.10 7.18
C VAL A 9 4.36 -5.61 6.88
N GLY A 10 5.35 -4.93 7.46
CA GLY A 10 5.59 -3.51 7.21
C GLY A 10 6.38 -3.31 5.93
N VAL A 11 5.99 -2.34 5.11
CA VAL A 11 6.74 -1.99 3.90
C VAL A 11 6.97 -0.49 3.87
N ASP A 12 8.20 -0.08 3.63
CA ASP A 12 8.57 1.32 3.44
C ASP A 12 9.78 1.43 2.51
N ILE A 13 9.96 2.58 1.86
CA ILE A 13 11.15 2.89 1.06
C ILE A 13 12.30 3.43 1.94
N SER A 14 11.97 3.90 3.15
CA SER A 14 12.91 4.43 4.13
C SER A 14 13.46 3.32 5.03
N ALA A 15 14.75 3.02 4.86
CA ALA A 15 15.45 2.09 5.73
C ALA A 15 15.38 2.50 7.21
N ASP A 16 15.42 3.80 7.51
CA ASP A 16 15.38 4.31 8.88
C ASP A 16 14.02 4.03 9.56
N LEU A 17 12.91 4.22 8.84
CA LEU A 17 11.58 3.90 9.35
C LEU A 17 11.43 2.40 9.62
N LEU A 18 12.01 1.55 8.78
CA LEU A 18 12.01 0.11 8.99
C LEU A 18 12.87 -0.33 10.17
N HIS A 19 14.03 0.31 10.38
CA HIS A 19 14.85 0.07 11.57
C HIS A 19 14.07 0.39 12.85
N LEU A 20 13.36 1.52 12.90
CA LEU A 20 12.51 1.88 14.02
C LEU A 20 11.37 0.87 14.23
N ALA A 21 10.69 0.47 13.15
CA ALA A 21 9.61 -0.51 13.20
C ALA A 21 10.08 -1.87 13.75
N SER A 22 11.27 -2.31 13.34
CA SER A 22 11.90 -3.58 13.77
C SER A 22 12.40 -3.53 15.22
N SER A 23 12.81 -2.36 15.71
CA SER A 23 13.46 -2.20 17.01
C SER A 23 12.50 -2.14 18.21
N GLY A 24 11.18 -2.25 17.99
CA GLY A 24 10.22 -2.42 19.09
C GLY A 24 8.92 -1.61 18.98
N SER A 25 8.78 -0.72 17.99
CA SER A 25 7.55 0.08 17.79
C SER A 25 6.45 -0.66 17.02
N GLY A 26 6.77 -1.74 16.29
CA GLY A 26 5.81 -2.51 15.48
C GLY A 26 4.83 -3.41 16.27
N GLY A 27 5.01 -3.56 17.58
CA GLY A 27 4.16 -4.43 18.41
C GLY A 27 4.27 -5.93 18.08
N ARG A 28 3.71 -6.76 18.96
CA ARG A 28 3.84 -8.25 18.93
C ARG A 28 3.24 -8.96 17.71
N ARG A 29 2.68 -8.23 16.73
CA ARG A 29 1.98 -8.77 15.55
C ARG A 29 2.69 -8.50 14.22
N CYS A 30 3.82 -7.80 14.24
CA CYS A 30 4.66 -7.64 13.06
C CYS A 30 5.38 -8.96 12.75
N ALA A 31 5.10 -9.54 11.59
CA ALA A 31 5.79 -10.74 11.09
C ALA A 31 7.15 -10.40 10.45
N GLY A 32 7.33 -9.15 10.05
CA GLY A 32 8.56 -8.67 9.44
C GLY A 32 8.39 -7.31 8.78
N VAL A 33 9.52 -6.76 8.32
CA VAL A 33 9.56 -5.53 7.52
C VAL A 33 10.27 -5.78 6.20
N VAL A 34 9.89 -5.01 5.17
CA VAL A 34 10.45 -5.11 3.82
C VAL A 34 10.78 -3.72 3.31
N LEU A 35 12.03 -3.54 2.86
CA LEU A 35 12.47 -2.35 2.14
C LEU A 35 12.06 -2.47 0.67
N ALA A 36 11.10 -1.67 0.23
CA ALA A 36 10.63 -1.69 -1.15
C ALA A 36 10.09 -0.32 -1.60
N ASP A 37 10.24 -0.04 -2.90
CA ASP A 37 9.56 1.08 -3.57
C ASP A 37 8.20 0.59 -4.07
N LEU A 38 7.12 1.10 -3.49
CA LEU A 38 5.74 0.79 -3.89
C LEU A 38 5.49 1.01 -5.38
N ALA A 39 6.21 1.95 -6.01
CA ALA A 39 6.06 2.23 -7.43
C ALA A 39 6.56 1.10 -8.34
N GLN A 40 7.37 0.19 -7.82
CA GLN A 40 7.89 -0.98 -8.53
C GLN A 40 7.06 -2.24 -8.25
N GLY A 41 6.03 -2.14 -7.40
CA GLY A 41 5.33 -3.28 -6.84
C GLY A 41 6.11 -3.91 -5.67
N LEU A 42 5.51 -4.89 -5.02
CA LEU A 42 6.06 -5.52 -3.82
C LEU A 42 6.60 -6.93 -4.10
N PRO A 43 7.66 -7.37 -3.39
CA PRO A 43 8.30 -8.66 -3.61
C PRO A 43 7.54 -9.81 -2.92
N PHE A 44 6.22 -9.84 -3.09
CA PHE A 44 5.37 -10.88 -2.54
C PHE A 44 4.73 -11.72 -3.64
N ARG A 45 4.40 -12.97 -3.31
CA ARG A 45 3.59 -13.81 -4.19
C ARG A 45 2.16 -13.27 -4.18
N ALA A 46 1.49 -13.29 -5.34
CA ALA A 46 0.08 -12.96 -5.43
C ALA A 46 -0.75 -13.86 -4.50
N GLY A 47 -1.76 -13.28 -3.84
CA GLY A 47 -2.65 -14.00 -2.94
C GLY A 47 -2.16 -14.20 -1.50
N VAL A 48 -1.06 -13.56 -1.09
CA VAL A 48 -0.50 -13.72 0.26
C VAL A 48 -1.27 -12.93 1.33
N PHE A 49 -1.93 -11.83 0.96
CA PHE A 49 -2.58 -10.94 1.91
C PHE A 49 -4.09 -10.88 1.71
N ASP A 50 -4.82 -11.06 2.80
CA ASP A 50 -6.28 -10.83 2.85
C ASP A 50 -6.64 -9.34 2.87
N TYR A 51 -5.72 -8.52 3.40
CA TYR A 51 -5.92 -7.09 3.58
C TYR A 51 -4.64 -6.31 3.30
N VAL A 52 -4.80 -5.15 2.65
CA VAL A 52 -3.72 -4.18 2.46
C VAL A 52 -4.17 -2.82 2.99
N VAL A 53 -3.34 -2.22 3.83
CA VAL A 53 -3.57 -0.89 4.38
C VAL A 53 -2.38 0.00 4.06
N SER A 54 -2.63 1.18 3.51
CA SER A 54 -1.62 2.21 3.30
C SER A 54 -2.05 3.52 3.96
N THR A 55 -1.23 4.07 4.85
CA THR A 55 -1.53 5.32 5.55
C THR A 55 -0.51 6.37 5.16
N SER A 56 -0.96 7.44 4.48
CA SER A 56 -0.12 8.56 4.08
C SER A 56 1.08 8.18 3.20
N VAL A 57 0.93 7.17 2.32
CA VAL A 57 2.01 6.74 1.40
C VAL A 57 1.66 6.86 -0.10
N VAL A 58 0.47 6.46 -0.54
CA VAL A 58 0.17 6.39 -2.00
C VAL A 58 0.22 7.74 -2.71
N GLN A 59 0.09 8.88 -2.01
CA GLN A 59 0.25 10.21 -2.59
C GLN A 59 1.65 10.47 -3.14
N TRP A 60 2.67 9.74 -2.66
CA TRP A 60 4.02 9.89 -3.17
C TRP A 60 4.15 9.39 -4.62
N LEU A 61 3.25 8.51 -5.08
CA LEU A 61 3.15 8.11 -6.49
C LEU A 61 2.78 9.30 -7.39
N CYS A 62 2.18 10.36 -6.84
CA CYS A 62 1.84 11.57 -7.58
C CYS A 62 3.06 12.41 -8.00
N ARG A 63 4.26 12.10 -7.47
CA ARG A 63 5.51 12.71 -7.94
C ARG A 63 5.96 12.19 -9.30
N ARG A 64 5.34 11.12 -9.80
CA ARG A 64 5.63 10.52 -11.11
C ARG A 64 4.63 11.01 -12.17
N PRO A 65 4.99 10.94 -13.47
CA PRO A 65 4.04 11.16 -14.56
C PRO A 65 2.81 10.24 -14.43
N VAL A 66 1.66 10.67 -14.99
CA VAL A 66 0.37 9.95 -14.85
C VAL A 66 0.45 8.50 -15.34
N LEU A 67 1.04 8.25 -16.51
CA LEU A 67 1.18 6.89 -17.06
C LEU A 67 2.02 5.97 -16.15
N ASP A 68 3.07 6.51 -15.52
CA ASP A 68 3.93 5.72 -14.64
C ASP A 68 3.25 5.46 -13.29
N ARG A 69 2.39 6.37 -12.84
CA ARG A 69 1.55 6.23 -11.65
C ARG A 69 0.52 5.11 -11.81
N GLU A 70 -0.14 5.03 -12.96
CA GLU A 70 -1.07 3.93 -13.28
C GLU A 70 -0.37 2.57 -13.28
N ARG A 71 0.80 2.49 -13.93
CA ARG A 71 1.64 1.28 -13.93
C ARG A 71 2.07 0.87 -12.52
N ALA A 72 2.48 1.84 -11.71
CA ALA A 72 2.85 1.62 -10.31
C ALA A 72 1.68 1.05 -9.50
N MET A 73 0.49 1.63 -9.60
CA MET A 73 -0.69 1.15 -8.89
C MET A 73 -1.07 -0.28 -9.33
N LEU A 74 -0.99 -0.57 -10.62
CA LEU A 74 -1.25 -1.92 -11.14
C LEU A 74 -0.20 -2.94 -10.65
N ALA A 75 1.08 -2.57 -10.63
CA ALA A 75 2.15 -3.42 -10.12
C ALA A 75 1.95 -3.71 -8.62
N LEU A 76 1.59 -2.68 -7.85
CA LEU A 76 1.24 -2.80 -6.44
C LEU A 76 0.05 -3.75 -6.27
N ALA A 77 -1.08 -3.50 -6.92
CA ALA A 77 -2.27 -4.34 -6.84
C ALA A 77 -1.95 -5.83 -7.13
N ARG A 78 -1.21 -6.11 -8.20
CA ARG A 78 -0.82 -7.48 -8.57
C ARG A 78 0.07 -8.17 -7.54
N SER A 79 0.94 -7.40 -6.87
CA SER A 79 1.89 -7.96 -5.91
C SER A 79 1.25 -8.42 -4.59
N VAL A 80 0.06 -7.91 -4.25
CA VAL A 80 -0.53 -8.12 -2.92
C VAL A 80 -2.01 -8.54 -2.96
N ALA A 81 -2.75 -8.31 -4.04
CA ALA A 81 -4.15 -8.71 -4.11
C ALA A 81 -4.29 -10.22 -4.34
N ALA A 82 -4.79 -10.94 -3.34
CA ALA A 82 -5.68 -12.06 -3.62
C ALA A 82 -6.93 -11.53 -4.36
N GLU A 83 -7.62 -12.36 -5.16
CA GLU A 83 -8.88 -11.97 -5.81
C GLU A 83 -9.93 -11.42 -4.83
N SER A 84 -9.85 -11.82 -3.55
CA SER A 84 -10.74 -11.39 -2.47
C SER A 84 -10.11 -10.40 -1.47
N ALA A 85 -8.90 -9.88 -1.74
CA ALA A 85 -8.21 -9.02 -0.80
C ALA A 85 -8.93 -7.66 -0.66
N ALA A 86 -9.14 -7.22 0.58
CA ALA A 86 -9.69 -5.88 0.84
C ALA A 86 -8.56 -4.86 0.97
N TRP A 87 -8.74 -3.69 0.38
CA TRP A 87 -7.75 -2.63 0.39
C TRP A 87 -8.31 -1.34 0.96
N ALA A 88 -7.50 -0.65 1.75
CA ALA A 88 -7.79 0.69 2.24
C ALA A 88 -6.53 1.55 2.17
N ALA A 89 -6.65 2.76 1.63
CA ALA A 89 -5.53 3.67 1.55
C ALA A 89 -5.96 5.10 1.86
N GLN A 90 -5.39 5.64 2.93
CA GLN A 90 -5.53 7.02 3.34
C GLN A 90 -4.37 7.84 2.77
N PHE A 91 -4.66 9.01 2.18
CA PHE A 91 -3.65 9.81 1.50
C PHE A 91 -4.03 11.29 1.42
N TYR A 92 -3.03 12.13 1.17
CA TYR A 92 -3.19 13.59 1.05
C TYR A 92 -2.75 14.04 -0.35
N PRO A 93 -3.68 14.19 -1.30
CA PRO A 93 -3.33 14.63 -2.66
C PRO A 93 -2.92 16.11 -2.65
N ASN A 94 -1.93 16.48 -3.46
CA ASN A 94 -1.50 17.89 -3.59
C ASN A 94 -2.50 18.73 -4.41
N THR A 95 -3.20 18.08 -5.34
CA THR A 95 -4.20 18.69 -6.21
C THR A 95 -5.42 17.76 -6.37
N PRO A 96 -6.60 18.28 -6.72
CA PRO A 96 -7.75 17.43 -7.06
C PRO A 96 -7.44 16.44 -8.21
N ALA A 97 -6.64 16.87 -9.20
CA ALA A 97 -6.22 16.01 -10.31
C ALA A 97 -5.38 14.81 -9.83
N ASP A 98 -4.54 15.00 -8.82
CA ASP A 98 -3.80 13.89 -8.20
C ASP A 98 -4.75 12.89 -7.54
N ALA A 99 -5.77 13.37 -6.83
CA ALA A 99 -6.79 12.51 -6.23
C ALA A 99 -7.50 11.67 -7.29
N TRP A 100 -8.03 12.30 -8.34
CA TRP A 100 -8.73 11.61 -9.43
C TRP A 100 -7.84 10.61 -10.16
N SER A 101 -6.57 10.94 -10.38
CA SER A 101 -5.65 10.01 -11.04
C SER A 101 -5.36 8.77 -10.19
N LEU A 102 -5.28 8.91 -8.87
CA LEU A 102 -5.09 7.80 -7.95
C LEU A 102 -6.35 6.93 -7.91
N GLU A 103 -7.53 7.55 -7.80
CA GLU A 103 -8.83 6.88 -7.85
C GLU A 103 -9.04 6.11 -9.16
N ALA A 104 -8.68 6.70 -10.30
CA ALA A 104 -8.75 6.04 -11.61
C ALA A 104 -7.81 4.84 -11.71
N ALA A 105 -6.56 4.98 -11.25
CA ALA A 105 -5.60 3.89 -11.20
C ALA A 105 -6.03 2.76 -10.24
N SER A 106 -6.68 3.13 -9.14
CA SER A 106 -7.31 2.23 -8.17
C SER A 106 -8.48 1.44 -8.77
N ALA A 107 -9.40 2.11 -9.46
CA ALA A 107 -10.52 1.47 -10.14
C ALA A 107 -10.05 0.47 -11.21
N ALA A 108 -9.02 0.82 -11.97
CA ALA A 108 -8.42 -0.07 -12.97
C ALA A 108 -7.70 -1.29 -12.36
N SER A 109 -7.36 -1.24 -11.08
CA SER A 109 -6.58 -2.26 -10.38
C SER A 109 -7.39 -3.07 -9.34
N ALA A 110 -8.71 -2.84 -9.26
CA ALA A 110 -9.63 -3.45 -8.28
C ALA A 110 -9.26 -3.19 -6.81
N VAL A 111 -8.51 -2.11 -6.55
CA VAL A 111 -8.07 -1.69 -5.22
C VAL A 111 -8.95 -0.52 -4.80
N PRO A 112 -10.05 -0.67 -4.03
CA PRO A 112 -10.88 0.49 -3.67
C PRO A 112 -10.09 1.46 -2.78
N LEU A 113 -9.76 2.64 -3.31
CA LEU A 113 -9.19 3.74 -2.53
C LEU A 113 -10.31 4.37 -1.69
N ALA A 114 -10.44 3.93 -0.44
CA ALA A 114 -11.23 4.67 0.54
C ALA A 114 -10.42 5.89 1.02
N CYS A 115 -10.68 7.06 0.44
CA CYS A 115 -10.11 8.32 0.90
C CYS A 115 -10.65 8.64 2.30
N ILE A 116 -9.79 8.60 3.33
CA ILE A 116 -10.10 9.06 4.68
C ILE A 116 -9.34 10.37 4.89
N LEU A 117 -10.02 11.50 4.74
CA LEU A 117 -9.48 12.82 5.08
C LEU A 117 -9.37 12.99 6.60
#